data_AF-A0AAX4PFC3-F1
#
_entry.id   AF-A0AAX4PFC3-F1
#
_cell.length_a   1.000
_cell.length_b   1.000
_cell.length_c   1.000
_cell.angle_alpha   90.00
_cell.angle_beta   90.00
_cell.angle_gamma   90.00
#
_symmetry.space_group_name_H-M   'P 1'
#
loop_
_entity.id
_entity.type
_entity.pdbx_description
1 polymer ?
#
loop_
_entity_poly.entity_id
_entity_poly.type
_entity_poly.pdbx_seq_one_letter_code
_entity_poly.pdbx_strand_id
1 'polypeptide(L)' 'MAVQCNLSGEDVLILVMNFILPCVGIYMKGKQFDANFWVALCLMVFIFTYPLAMIFAYLYFFDIMKIG' A
#
# COMPACT_ATOMS: atom_id res chain seq x y z
N MET A 1 24.82 -16.36 -17.31
CA MET A 1 23.84 -15.87 -18.30
C MET A 1 23.25 -14.59 -17.73
N ALA A 2 23.76 -13.43 -18.12
CA ALA A 2 23.26 -12.15 -17.60
C ALA A 2 21.93 -11.86 -18.29
N VAL A 3 20.83 -11.95 -17.54
CA VAL A 3 19.49 -11.61 -18.02
C VAL A 3 19.49 -10.10 -18.28
N GLN A 4 19.60 -9.70 -19.55
CA GLN A 4 19.40 -8.32 -19.95
C GLN A 4 17.92 -7.97 -19.75
N CYS A 5 17.58 -7.48 -18.56
CA CYS A 5 16.28 -6.87 -18.32
C CYS A 5 16.24 -5.54 -19.09
N ASN A 6 15.72 -5.58 -20.31
CA ASN A 6 15.36 -4.39 -21.09
C ASN A 6 14.08 -3.74 -20.51
N LEU A 7 14.09 -3.49 -19.19
CA LEU A 7 12.98 -2.88 -18.47
C LEU A 7 13.16 -1.36 -18.51
N SER A 8 12.13 -0.65 -18.97
CA SER A 8 12.06 0.80 -18.79
C SER A 8 12.04 1.11 -17.29
N GLY A 9 12.57 2.27 -16.89
CA GLY A 9 12.43 2.75 -15.49
C GLY A 9 10.97 2.81 -15.04
N GLU A 10 10.04 2.98 -15.97
CA GLU A 10 8.58 2.91 -15.75
C GLU A 10 8.12 1.50 -15.31
N ASP A 11 8.67 0.43 -15.89
CA ASP A 11 8.31 -0.95 -15.55
C ASP A 11 8.81 -1.34 -14.15
N VAL A 12 10.02 -0.90 -13.80
CA VAL A 12 10.58 -1.09 -12.46
C VAL A 12 9.75 -0.34 -11.43
N LEU A 13 9.35 0.89 -11.73
CA LEU A 13 8.50 1.70 -10.86
C LEU A 13 7.12 1.07 -10.67
N ILE A 14 6.49 0.54 -11.74
CA ILE A 14 5.23 -0.20 -11.67
C ILE A 14 5.37 -1.45 -10.79
N LEU A 15 6.47 -2.19 -10.93
CA LEU A 15 6.73 -3.39 -10.14
C LEU A 15 6.86 -3.06 -8.65
N VAL A 16 7.66 -2.05 -8.31
CA VAL A 16 7.87 -1.59 -6.93
C VAL A 16 6.57 -1.03 -6.34
N MET A 17 5.83 -0.23 -7.10
CA MET A 17 4.53 0.27 -6.68
C MET A 17 3.54 -0.87 -6.47
N ASN A 18 3.56 -1.92 -7.28
CA ASN A 18 2.69 -3.08 -7.06
C ASN A 18 2.94 -3.80 -5.73
N PHE A 19 4.17 -3.78 -5.23
CA PHE A 19 4.52 -4.37 -3.93
C PHE A 19 4.13 -3.48 -2.75
N ILE A 20 4.34 -2.17 -2.86
CA ILE A 20 4.11 -1.23 -1.74
C ILE A 20 2.65 -0.75 -1.72
N LEU A 21 2.15 -0.29 -2.86
CA LEU A 21 0.80 0.22 -3.08
C LEU A 21 0.22 -0.43 -4.35
N PRO A 22 -0.30 -1.68 -4.27
CA PRO A 22 -0.83 -2.41 -5.43
C PRO A 22 -1.86 -1.61 -6.24
N CYS A 23 -2.69 -0.80 -5.58
CA CYS A 23 -3.63 0.10 -6.25
C CYS A 23 -2.92 1.11 -7.18
N VAL A 24 -1.75 1.63 -6.81
CA VAL A 24 -0.98 2.57 -7.64
C VAL A 24 -0.27 1.83 -8.77
N GLY A 25 0.35 0.69 -8.48
CA GLY A 25 1.06 -0.11 -9.49
C GLY A 25 0.15 -0.56 -10.65
N ILE A 26 -1.06 -1.05 -10.33
CA ILE A 26 -2.03 -1.48 -11.34
C ILE A 26 -2.49 -0.32 -12.22
N TYR A 27 -2.77 0.84 -11.62
CA TYR A 27 -3.34 1.98 -12.35
C TYR A 27 -2.30 2.80 -13.13
N MET A 28 -1.03 2.82 -12.68
CA MET A 28 0.07 3.41 -13.44
C MET A 28 0.26 2.74 -14.81
N LYS A 29 0.01 1.43 -14.89
CA LYS A 29 0.06 0.68 -16.16
C LYS A 29 -1.02 1.12 -17.16
N GLY A 30 -2.16 1.64 -16.67
CA GLY A 30 -3.31 2.08 -17.47
C GLY A 30 -3.36 3.58 -17.77
N LYS A 31 -2.48 4.40 -17.16
CA LYS A 31 -2.37 5.86 -17.33
C LYS A 31 -3.66 6.67 -17.10
N GLN A 32 -4.66 6.12 -16.40
CA GLN A 32 -5.87 6.85 -15.99
C GLN A 32 -6.16 6.60 -14.51
N PHE A 33 -6.12 7.68 -13.73
CA PHE A 33 -6.48 7.66 -12.31
C PHE A 33 -7.93 8.12 -12.15
N ASP A 34 -8.86 7.18 -12.26
CA ASP A 34 -10.30 7.46 -12.16
C ASP A 34 -10.78 7.52 -10.70
N ALA A 35 -12.05 7.90 -10.49
CA ALA A 35 -12.68 7.89 -9.17
C ALA A 35 -12.56 6.52 -8.46
N ASN A 36 -12.61 5.43 -9.22
CA ASN A 36 -12.43 4.06 -8.70
C ASN A 36 -11.04 3.82 -8.11
N PHE A 37 -9.99 4.45 -8.65
CA PHE A 37 -8.64 4.37 -8.09
C PHE A 37 -8.60 5.00 -6.70
N TRP A 38 -9.15 6.20 -6.56
CA TRP A 38 -9.17 6.92 -5.28
C TRP A 38 -9.97 6.17 -4.22
N VAL A 39 -11.11 5.59 -4.60
CA VAL A 39 -11.91 4.75 -3.70
C VAL A 39 -11.13 3.50 -3.28
N ALA A 40 -10.47 2.81 -4.21
CA ALA A 40 -9.65 1.64 -3.89
C ALA A 40 -8.46 1.98 -2.98
N LEU A 41 -7.81 3.11 -3.22
CA LEU A 41 -6.72 3.62 -2.39
C LEU A 41 -7.21 3.91 -0.96
N CYS A 42 -8.32 4.63 -0.82
CA CYS A 42 -8.91 4.91 0.49
C CYS A 42 -9.31 3.62 1.22
N LEU A 43 -9.95 2.67 0.54
CA LEU A 43 -10.32 1.38 1.13
C LEU A 43 -9.10 0.59 1.60
N MET A 44 -8.03 0.55 0.81
CA MET A 44 -6.78 -0.10 1.21
C MET A 44 -6.23 0.55 2.49
N VAL A 45 -6.11 1.88 2.52
CA VAL A 45 -5.64 2.61 3.71
C VAL A 45 -6.51 2.28 4.92
N PHE A 46 -7.84 2.28 4.78
CA PHE A 46 -8.76 1.92 5.87
C PHE A 46 -8.55 0.48 6.36
N ILE A 47 -8.38 -0.49 5.46
CA ILE A 47 -8.18 -1.90 5.82
C ILE A 47 -6.88 -2.10 6.62
N PHE A 48 -5.83 -1.33 6.35
CA PHE A 48 -4.58 -1.42 7.11
C PHE A 48 -4.61 -0.59 8.40
N THR A 49 -5.12 0.63 8.34
CA THR A 49 -5.14 1.55 9.49
C THR A 49 -6.16 1.14 10.55
N TYR A 50 -7.29 0.55 10.18
CA TYR A 50 -8.35 0.19 11.13
C TYR A 50 -7.93 -0.93 12.10
N PRO A 51 -7.34 -2.06 11.67
CA PRO A 51 -6.82 -3.07 12.58
C PRO A 51 -5.68 -2.55 13.45
N LEU A 52 -4.77 -1.74 12.88
CA LEU A 52 -3.71 -1.07 13.63
C LEU A 52 -4.30 -0.18 14.73
N ALA A 53 -5.28 0.66 14.40
CA ALA A 53 -5.97 1.51 15.36
C ALA A 53 -6.69 0.70 16.44
N MET A 54 -7.32 -0.43 16.09
CA MET A 54 -7.96 -1.33 17.04
C MET A 54 -6.94 -1.97 17.99
N ILE A 55 -5.78 -2.42 17.48
CA ILE A 55 -4.70 -2.97 18.28
C ILE A 55 -4.13 -1.89 19.22
N PHE A 56 -3.88 -0.68 18.72
CA PHE A 56 -3.42 0.43 19.55
C PHE A 56 -4.43 0.80 20.64
N ALA A 57 -5.73 0.85 20.30
CA ALA A 57 -6.79 1.11 21.26
C ALA A 57 -6.88 0.00 22.32
N TYR A 58 -6.73 -1.26 21.93
CA TYR A 58 -6.70 -2.39 22.85
C TYR A 58 -5.47 -2.32 23.78
N LEU A 59 -4.28 -2.11 23.23
CA LEU A 59 -3.05 -1.97 24.01
C LEU A 59 -3.10 -0.78 24.98
N TYR A 60 -3.76 0.32 24.60
CA TYR A 60 -4.02 1.47 25.46
C TYR A 60 -5.04 1.16 26.56
N PHE A 61 -6.17 0.52 26.21
CA PHE A 61 -7.23 0.20 27.17
C PHE A 61 -6.78 -0.79 28.24
N PHE A 62 -5.96 -1.77 27.87
CA PHE A 62 -5.41 -2.76 28.79
C PHE A 62 -4.11 -2.31 29.49
N ASP A 63 -3.67 -1.06 29.27
CA ASP A 63 -2.44 -0.50 29.86
C ASP A 63 -1.16 -1.33 29.60
N ILE A 64 -1.19 -2.24 28.61
CA ILE A 64 -0.07 -3.16 28.32
C ILE A 64 1.17 -2.38 27.84
N MET A 65 0.95 -1.21 27.24
CA MET A 65 2.01 -0.27 26.84
C MET A 65 2.16 0.93 27.81
N LYS A 66 1.75 0.81 29.08
CA LYS A 66 2.28 1.71 30.11
C LYS A 66 3.76 1.40 30.27
N ILE A 67 4.58 2.12 29.50
CA ILE A 67 5.98 2.35 29.84
C ILE A 67 5.92 3.20 31.12
N GLY A 68 5.92 2.51 32.25
CA GLY A 68 6.27 3.02 33.57
C GLY A 68 7.66 2.52 33.93
#